data_AF-A0A415RPS5-F1
#
_entry.id   AF-A0A415RPS5-F1
#
_cell.length_a   1.000
_cell.length_b   1.000
_cell.length_c   1.000
_cell.angle_alpha   90.00
_cell.angle_beta   90.00
_cell.angle_gamma   90.00
#
_symmetry.space_group_name_H-M   'P 1'
#
loop_
_entity.id
_entity.type
_entity.pdbx_description
1 polymer ?
#
loop_
_entity_poly.entity_id
_entity_poly.type
_entity_poly.pdbx_seq_one_letter_code
_entity_poly.pdbx_strand_id
1 'polypeptide(L)'
;MTRKQPAASCTPATGKPAGAAAPADTDLRRKLTTTVVLVLFALVAIVMATFAWFSIADSAKTRMLMIDANADGSLRFDLDEHSTFDEYVHSLGFDQISARIASGKGVDIDASRLKPVTTSDYQTFTFEDGSTADPATGAYLEFTLHFMSSTDLRVRLTGQDGDGGASGTRFSSDTQGMASAMRMSFTADGHTWVYNPNGGGGSSGSATVFGLDSGVANAASDMFDLIKDTDKPVAVRIWLEGTDPNCTNMLKGANYSVSMRFEGIEEQ
;
A
#
# COMPACT_ATOMS: atom_id res chain seq x y z
N MET A 1 -11.44 -26.74 -109.78
CA MET A 1 -10.85 -25.39 -109.80
C MET A 1 -10.17 -25.12 -108.46
N THR A 2 -8.84 -25.20 -108.49
CA THR A 2 -7.86 -24.23 -107.96
C THR A 2 -8.02 -23.59 -106.56
N ARG A 3 -7.02 -23.89 -105.71
CA ARG A 3 -6.33 -23.05 -104.67
C ARG A 3 -7.17 -22.57 -103.46
N LYS A 4 -6.68 -22.57 -102.21
CA LYS A 4 -5.31 -22.37 -101.69
C LYS A 4 -5.21 -22.84 -100.21
N GLN A 5 -4.14 -23.57 -99.90
CA GLN A 5 -3.53 -23.86 -98.57
C GLN A 5 -2.92 -22.55 -97.97
N PRO A 6 -2.28 -22.45 -96.76
CA PRO A 6 -1.83 -23.52 -95.83
C PRO A 6 -1.75 -23.21 -94.30
N ALA A 7 -1.27 -24.24 -93.57
CA ALA A 7 -0.36 -24.22 -92.40
C ALA A 7 -0.92 -23.75 -91.03
N ALA A 8 -0.61 -24.35 -89.88
CA ALA A 8 0.46 -25.30 -89.51
C ALA A 8 0.05 -26.23 -88.34
N SER A 9 0.53 -27.46 -88.44
CA SER A 9 0.77 -28.50 -87.42
C SER A 9 1.82 -28.05 -86.37
N CYS A 10 1.94 -28.52 -85.12
CA CYS A 10 2.11 -29.87 -84.54
C CYS A 10 1.88 -29.78 -83.00
N THR A 11 1.00 -30.58 -82.36
CA THR A 11 1.23 -31.82 -81.52
C THR A 11 2.17 -31.68 -80.30
N PRO A 12 2.13 -32.59 -79.28
CA PRO A 12 1.07 -33.45 -78.69
C PRO A 12 0.94 -33.19 -77.15
N ALA A 13 0.03 -33.77 -76.37
CA ALA A 13 0.25 -35.05 -75.68
C ALA A 13 -0.88 -35.31 -74.65
N THR A 14 -1.48 -36.50 -74.78
CA THR A 14 -1.87 -37.46 -73.74
C THR A 14 -1.98 -37.02 -72.27
N GLY A 15 -3.09 -37.45 -71.65
CA GLY A 15 -3.06 -38.02 -70.31
C GLY A 15 -3.96 -37.33 -69.28
N LYS A 16 -5.11 -37.94 -68.97
CA LYS A 16 -5.76 -37.76 -67.66
C LYS A 16 -5.03 -38.67 -66.67
N PRO A 17 -4.75 -38.23 -65.44
CA PRO A 17 -5.46 -38.85 -64.32
C PRO A 17 -5.90 -37.86 -63.24
N ALA A 18 -6.78 -38.37 -62.38
CA ALA A 18 -7.36 -37.72 -61.21
C ALA A 18 -6.34 -37.29 -60.15
N GLY A 19 -6.67 -36.27 -59.35
CA GLY A 19 -5.87 -35.91 -58.18
C GLY A 19 -6.48 -34.80 -57.31
N ALA A 20 -7.00 -35.22 -56.15
CA ALA A 20 -7.06 -34.50 -54.87
C ALA A 20 -7.92 -33.22 -54.72
N ALA A 21 -9.15 -33.39 -54.22
CA ALA A 21 -9.61 -32.60 -53.09
C ALA A 21 -8.89 -33.15 -51.83
N ALA A 22 -8.37 -32.40 -50.85
CA ALA A 22 -8.37 -30.97 -50.50
C ALA A 22 -6.99 -30.68 -49.80
N PRO A 23 -6.75 -29.65 -48.93
CA PRO A 23 -7.50 -29.49 -47.68
C PRO A 23 -7.69 -28.03 -47.23
N ALA A 24 -8.93 -27.53 -47.32
CA ALA A 24 -9.37 -26.40 -46.48
C ALA A 24 -9.19 -26.70 -44.98
N ASP A 25 -9.19 -27.99 -44.61
CA ASP A 25 -8.95 -28.48 -43.25
C ASP A 25 -7.54 -28.19 -42.70
N THR A 26 -6.50 -28.21 -43.53
CA THR A 26 -5.13 -27.88 -43.06
C THR A 26 -4.97 -26.40 -42.78
N ASP A 27 -5.61 -25.53 -43.57
CA ASP A 27 -5.57 -24.09 -43.36
C ASP A 27 -6.36 -23.70 -42.10
N LEU A 28 -7.52 -24.33 -41.87
CA LEU A 28 -8.29 -24.14 -40.65
C LEU A 28 -7.53 -24.64 -39.42
N ARG A 29 -6.94 -25.85 -39.47
CA ARG A 29 -6.10 -26.39 -38.38
C ARG A 29 -4.91 -25.49 -38.09
N ARG A 30 -4.22 -24.99 -39.11
CA ARG A 30 -3.08 -24.08 -38.96
C ARG A 30 -3.48 -22.73 -38.36
N LYS A 31 -4.62 -22.17 -38.77
CA LYS A 31 -5.18 -20.94 -38.18
C LYS A 31 -5.60 -21.16 -36.72
N LEU A 32 -6.25 -22.29 -36.42
CA LEU A 32 -6.65 -22.62 -35.05
C LEU A 32 -5.43 -22.80 -34.14
N THR A 33 -4.40 -23.52 -34.60
CA THR A 33 -3.14 -23.68 -33.86
C THR A 33 -2.46 -22.35 -33.61
N THR A 34 -2.38 -21.46 -34.61
CA THR A 34 -1.77 -20.13 -34.44
C THR A 34 -2.56 -19.29 -33.43
N THR A 35 -3.89 -19.27 -33.50
CA THR A 35 -4.73 -18.53 -32.54
C THR A 35 -4.58 -19.08 -31.12
N VAL A 36 -4.58 -20.41 -30.95
CA VAL A 36 -4.37 -21.03 -29.64
C VAL A 36 -2.98 -20.71 -29.09
N VAL A 37 -1.94 -20.76 -29.92
CA VAL A 37 -0.58 -20.40 -29.50
C VAL A 37 -0.48 -18.91 -29.11
N LEU A 38 -1.13 -18.02 -29.86
CA LEU A 38 -1.17 -16.59 -29.52
C LEU A 38 -1.94 -16.33 -28.23
N VAL A 39 -3.06 -17.01 -27.99
CA VAL A 39 -3.83 -16.91 -26.75
C VAL A 39 -3.02 -17.46 -25.58
N LEU A 40 -2.33 -18.59 -25.75
CA LEU A 40 -1.44 -19.14 -24.72
C LEU A 40 -0.26 -18.21 -24.43
N PHE A 41 0.33 -17.60 -25.46
CA PHE A 41 1.40 -16.60 -25.28
C PHE A 41 0.88 -15.34 -24.58
N ALA A 42 -0.32 -14.88 -24.92
CA ALA A 42 -0.97 -13.77 -24.23
C ALA A 42 -1.31 -14.13 -22.77
N LEU A 43 -1.77 -15.35 -22.50
CA LEU A 43 -2.01 -15.85 -21.14
C LEU A 43 -0.71 -15.93 -20.34
N VAL A 44 0.36 -16.46 -20.93
CA VAL A 44 1.69 -16.47 -20.31
C VAL A 44 2.20 -15.04 -20.09
N ALA A 45 1.96 -14.11 -21.02
CA ALA A 45 2.34 -12.70 -20.86
C ALA A 45 1.54 -12.00 -19.75
N ILE A 46 0.24 -12.26 -19.64
CA ILE A 46 -0.61 -11.76 -18.54
C ILE A 46 -0.14 -12.35 -17.21
N VAL A 47 0.15 -13.65 -17.18
CA VAL A 47 0.65 -14.36 -16.00
C VAL A 47 2.04 -13.84 -15.60
N MET A 48 2.95 -13.61 -16.56
CA MET A 48 4.28 -13.03 -16.31
C MET A 48 4.21 -11.55 -15.89
N ALA A 49 3.25 -10.78 -16.43
CA ALA A 49 3.00 -9.41 -15.99
C ALA A 49 2.43 -9.38 -14.56
N THR A 50 1.60 -10.36 -14.17
CA THR A 50 1.21 -10.53 -12.76
C THR A 50 2.39 -11.01 -11.91
N PHE A 51 3.25 -11.93 -12.38
CA PHE A 51 4.40 -12.38 -11.59
C PHE A 51 5.51 -11.33 -11.42
N ALA A 52 5.65 -10.38 -12.34
CA ALA A 52 6.56 -9.24 -12.19
C ALA A 52 6.11 -8.23 -11.13
N TRP A 53 4.84 -8.29 -10.73
CA TRP A 53 4.25 -7.57 -9.59
C TRP A 53 4.38 -8.37 -8.28
N PHE A 54 4.28 -9.69 -8.37
CA PHE A 54 4.39 -10.66 -7.26
C PHE A 54 5.84 -11.15 -7.01
N SER A 55 6.83 -10.26 -7.14
CA SER A 55 8.22 -10.63 -6.84
C SER A 55 8.98 -9.49 -6.18
N ILE A 56 8.56 -9.21 -4.94
CA ILE A 56 9.43 -8.93 -3.79
C ILE A 56 10.08 -7.55 -3.77
N ALA A 57 9.33 -6.57 -3.25
CA ALA A 57 9.93 -5.42 -2.59
C ALA A 57 10.57 -5.90 -1.27
N ASP A 58 11.87 -6.17 -1.29
CA ASP A 58 12.51 -6.91 -0.20
C ASP A 58 12.79 -6.07 1.06
N SER A 59 12.42 -4.79 1.09
CA SER A 59 12.50 -3.93 2.28
C SER A 59 12.29 -2.43 2.03
N ALA A 60 11.85 -1.64 3.03
CA ALA A 60 12.09 -0.18 3.09
C ALA A 60 12.68 0.23 4.45
N LYS A 61 13.57 1.22 4.50
CA LYS A 61 14.27 1.69 5.72
C LYS A 61 13.72 3.03 6.22
N THR A 62 13.48 3.14 7.53
CA THR A 62 13.07 4.40 8.16
C THR A 62 14.24 5.37 8.24
N ARG A 63 13.99 6.65 7.97
CA ARG A 63 14.95 7.74 8.22
C ARG A 63 14.46 8.81 9.18
N MET A 64 13.15 8.96 9.38
CA MET A 64 12.60 9.94 10.31
C MET A 64 11.17 9.56 10.67
N LEU A 65 10.84 9.57 11.96
CA LEU A 65 9.49 9.44 12.49
C LEU A 65 9.29 10.61 13.45
N MET A 66 8.34 11.49 13.16
CA MET A 66 8.03 12.64 14.01
C MET A 66 6.55 12.62 14.34
N ILE A 67 6.24 12.90 15.60
CA ILE A 67 4.86 12.98 16.07
C ILE A 67 4.69 14.32 16.79
N ASP A 68 3.61 15.02 16.48
CA ASP A 68 3.27 16.35 17.01
C ASP A 68 1.79 16.42 17.42
N ALA A 69 1.50 17.04 18.56
CA ALA A 69 0.14 17.34 19.02
C ALA A 69 -0.11 18.84 18.96
N ASN A 70 -1.24 19.20 18.37
CA ASN A 70 -1.69 20.57 18.25
C ASN A 70 -3.17 20.68 18.61
N ALA A 71 -3.46 20.95 19.87
CA ALA A 71 -4.76 21.43 20.34
C ALA A 71 -4.40 22.36 21.49
N ASP A 72 -4.37 23.68 21.23
CA ASP A 72 -4.26 24.81 22.18
C ASP A 72 -3.43 24.69 23.49
N GLY A 73 -2.54 23.70 23.58
CA GLY A 73 -1.89 23.27 24.81
C GLY A 73 -2.65 22.21 25.63
N SER A 74 -3.91 21.87 25.30
CA SER A 74 -4.73 20.91 26.06
C SER A 74 -4.51 19.45 25.70
N LEU A 75 -4.03 19.12 24.50
CA LEU A 75 -3.72 17.74 24.07
C LEU A 75 -2.23 17.43 24.20
N ARG A 76 -1.91 16.32 24.84
CA ARG A 76 -0.55 15.78 24.94
C ARG A 76 -0.54 14.27 24.76
N PHE A 77 0.64 13.74 24.46
CA PHE A 77 0.87 12.30 24.39
C PHE A 77 2.29 11.95 24.84
N ASP A 78 2.52 10.69 25.14
CA ASP A 78 3.84 10.13 25.38
C ASP A 78 3.84 8.66 24.93
N LEU A 79 4.98 8.00 25.05
CA LEU A 79 5.11 6.58 24.85
C LEU A 79 4.73 5.83 26.14
N ASP A 80 4.88 6.45 27.32
CA ASP A 80 4.49 5.88 28.63
C ASP A 80 3.17 6.48 29.14
N GLU A 81 2.44 5.68 29.92
CA GLU A 81 1.34 6.18 30.75
C GLU A 81 1.91 7.06 31.87
N HIS A 82 1.28 8.21 32.12
CA HIS A 82 1.58 9.05 33.26
C HIS A 82 0.33 9.37 34.07
N SER A 83 0.55 9.75 35.32
CA SER A 83 -0.53 10.07 36.25
C SER A 83 -1.05 11.49 36.10
N THR A 84 -0.26 12.39 35.51
CA THR A 84 -0.59 13.81 35.38
C THR A 84 -0.32 14.33 33.98
N PHE A 85 -1.17 15.27 33.54
CA PHE A 85 -1.07 15.89 32.22
C PHE A 85 0.29 16.57 31.94
N ASP A 86 0.97 17.06 32.98
CA ASP A 86 2.25 17.74 32.88
C ASP A 86 3.45 16.83 32.61
N GLU A 87 3.28 15.53 32.76
CA GLU A 87 4.30 14.53 32.43
C GLU A 87 4.29 14.16 30.93
N TYR A 88 3.15 14.32 30.26
CA TYR A 88 3.02 14.08 28.82
C TYR A 88 3.69 15.20 28.01
N VAL A 89 4.05 14.89 26.75
CA VAL A 89 4.73 15.81 25.84
C VAL A 89 3.85 16.23 24.67
N HIS A 90 4.27 17.27 23.95
CA HIS A 90 3.60 17.73 22.73
C HIS A 90 4.23 17.17 21.44
N SER A 91 5.46 16.67 21.53
CA SER A 91 6.16 16.14 20.37
C SER A 91 7.09 15.01 20.77
N LEU A 92 7.17 14.00 19.90
CA LEU A 92 8.10 12.90 20.02
C LEU A 92 8.97 12.84 18.76
N GLY A 93 10.27 12.78 18.97
CA GLY A 93 11.25 12.60 17.91
C GLY A 93 11.48 11.13 17.54
N PHE A 94 12.16 10.92 16.43
CA PHE A 94 12.50 9.59 15.92
C PHE A 94 13.25 8.76 16.95
N ASP A 95 14.23 9.35 17.64
CA ASP A 95 15.09 8.64 18.60
C ASP A 95 14.31 8.08 19.81
N GLN A 96 13.28 8.79 20.26
CA GLN A 96 12.44 8.34 21.38
C GLN A 96 11.58 7.15 20.95
N ILE A 97 10.95 7.25 19.77
CA ILE A 97 10.07 6.20 19.27
C ILE A 97 10.89 4.97 18.84
N SER A 98 12.08 5.18 18.27
CA SER A 98 12.97 4.09 17.89
C SER A 98 13.46 3.34 19.12
N ALA A 99 13.86 4.06 20.18
CA ALA A 99 14.23 3.46 21.46
C ALA A 99 13.06 2.69 22.11
N ARG A 100 11.83 3.20 21.98
CA ARG A 100 10.64 2.49 22.47
C ARG A 100 10.38 1.20 21.72
N ILE A 101 10.43 1.21 20.39
CA ILE A 101 10.20 0.01 19.59
C ILE A 101 11.33 -1.01 19.82
N ALA A 102 12.58 -0.54 19.97
CA ALA A 102 13.71 -1.41 20.33
C ALA A 102 13.52 -2.06 21.71
N SER A 103 13.13 -1.31 22.74
CA SER A 103 12.92 -1.85 24.09
C SER A 103 11.67 -2.72 24.22
N GLY A 104 10.58 -2.36 23.54
CA GLY A 104 9.30 -3.07 23.63
C GLY A 104 9.18 -4.29 22.70
N LYS A 105 9.85 -4.28 21.54
CA LYS A 105 9.74 -5.34 20.52
C LYS A 105 11.08 -5.98 20.13
N GLY A 106 12.22 -5.47 20.61
CA GLY A 106 13.55 -5.97 20.22
C GLY A 106 13.98 -5.56 18.81
N VAL A 107 13.32 -4.56 18.22
CA VAL A 107 13.51 -4.14 16.83
C VAL A 107 14.43 -2.93 16.76
N ASP A 108 15.61 -3.10 16.16
CA ASP A 108 16.45 -1.97 15.75
C ASP A 108 15.87 -1.36 14.47
N ILE A 109 15.20 -0.22 14.53
CA ILE A 109 14.55 0.41 13.36
C ILE A 109 15.53 0.92 12.31
N ASP A 110 16.77 1.24 12.71
CA ASP A 110 17.80 1.69 11.77
C ASP A 110 18.34 0.53 10.95
N ALA A 111 18.39 -0.67 11.53
CA ALA A 111 18.75 -1.90 10.82
C ALA A 111 17.54 -2.60 10.18
N SER A 112 16.36 -2.45 10.78
CA SER A 112 15.13 -3.11 10.37
C SER A 112 14.53 -2.44 9.16
N ARG A 113 13.76 -3.25 8.43
CA ARG A 113 13.18 -2.81 7.19
C ARG A 113 11.77 -3.31 7.07
N LEU A 114 10.84 -2.40 6.78
CA LEU A 114 9.47 -2.77 6.47
C LEU A 114 9.47 -3.75 5.32
N LYS A 115 8.79 -4.86 5.51
CA LYS A 115 8.52 -5.83 4.46
C LYS A 115 7.09 -5.62 3.98
N PRO A 116 6.80 -5.86 2.70
CA PRO A 116 5.44 -5.91 2.21
C PRO A 116 4.64 -6.92 3.02
N VAL A 117 3.57 -6.43 3.62
CA VAL A 117 2.60 -7.22 4.37
C VAL A 117 1.20 -6.77 3.99
N THR A 118 0.22 -7.64 4.19
CA THR A 118 -1.19 -7.27 4.06
C THR A 118 -1.96 -7.68 5.30
N THR A 119 -3.12 -7.08 5.51
CA THR A 119 -3.98 -7.34 6.65
C THR A 119 -5.44 -7.10 6.28
N SER A 120 -6.34 -7.93 6.81
CA SER A 120 -7.79 -7.75 6.67
C SER A 120 -8.46 -7.22 7.93
N ASP A 121 -7.78 -7.33 9.08
CA ASP A 121 -8.30 -6.99 10.41
C ASP A 121 -7.52 -5.86 11.10
N TYR A 122 -6.43 -5.38 10.47
CA TYR A 122 -5.51 -4.37 10.99
C TYR A 122 -4.79 -4.76 12.29
N GLN A 123 -4.78 -6.06 12.60
CA GLN A 123 -4.15 -6.64 13.79
C GLN A 123 -3.18 -7.75 13.40
N THR A 124 -3.60 -8.64 12.50
CA THR A 124 -2.81 -9.75 11.97
C THR A 124 -2.26 -9.36 10.61
N PHE A 125 -0.94 -9.37 10.48
CA PHE A 125 -0.25 -9.07 9.24
C PHE A 125 0.30 -10.36 8.64
N THR A 126 0.20 -10.52 7.32
CA THR A 126 0.73 -11.68 6.61
C THR A 126 1.63 -11.26 5.46
N PHE A 127 2.69 -12.03 5.22
CA PHE A 127 3.49 -11.94 4.01
C PHE A 127 2.73 -12.51 2.81
N GLU A 128 3.30 -12.33 1.62
CA GLU A 128 2.75 -12.84 0.36
C GLU A 128 2.53 -14.36 0.35
N ASP A 129 3.39 -15.12 1.02
CA ASP A 129 3.26 -16.57 1.14
C ASP A 129 2.17 -17.02 2.14
N GLY A 130 1.47 -16.06 2.76
CA GLY A 130 0.42 -16.28 3.74
C GLY A 130 0.93 -16.52 5.16
N SER A 131 2.25 -16.55 5.39
CA SER A 131 2.80 -16.66 6.74
C SER A 131 2.59 -15.37 7.54
N THR A 132 2.33 -15.50 8.83
CA THR A 132 2.12 -14.35 9.72
C THR A 132 3.42 -13.58 9.93
N ALA A 133 3.36 -12.26 9.78
CA ALA A 133 4.44 -11.36 10.09
C ALA A 133 4.46 -11.05 11.59
N ASP A 134 5.64 -11.17 12.20
CA ASP A 134 5.85 -10.83 13.61
C ASP A 134 6.41 -9.39 13.71
N PRO A 135 5.78 -8.50 14.50
CA PRO A 135 6.29 -7.14 14.70
C PRO A 135 7.72 -7.12 15.22
N ALA A 136 8.15 -8.13 15.99
CA ALA A 136 9.52 -8.26 16.51
C ALA A 136 10.59 -8.47 15.41
N THR A 137 10.18 -8.78 14.18
CA THR A 137 11.09 -8.85 13.02
C THR A 137 11.27 -7.51 12.32
N GLY A 138 10.51 -6.49 12.72
CA GLY A 138 10.49 -5.17 12.06
C GLY A 138 9.81 -5.17 10.68
N ALA A 139 9.04 -6.23 10.35
CA ALA A 139 8.29 -6.31 9.09
C ALA A 139 7.23 -5.21 8.98
N TYR A 140 6.63 -4.84 10.11
CA TYR A 140 5.84 -3.65 10.33
C TYR A 140 6.24 -3.03 11.68
N LEU A 141 5.94 -1.75 11.90
CA LEU A 141 6.19 -1.10 13.18
C LEU A 141 4.94 -1.18 14.04
N GLU A 142 5.12 -1.46 15.33
CA GLU A 142 4.04 -1.44 16.33
C GLU A 142 4.55 -0.83 17.64
N PHE A 143 3.82 0.16 18.14
CA PHE A 143 4.06 0.78 19.44
C PHE A 143 2.76 1.37 19.99
N THR A 144 2.75 1.69 21.27
CA THR A 144 1.62 2.36 21.92
C THR A 144 1.95 3.83 22.13
N LEU A 145 1.00 4.70 21.80
CA LEU A 145 0.96 6.08 22.25
C LEU A 145 -0.07 6.20 23.36
N HIS A 146 0.29 6.91 24.41
CA HIS A 146 -0.58 7.25 25.53
C HIS A 146 -0.98 8.70 25.36
N PHE A 147 -2.28 8.98 25.25
CA PHE A 147 -2.83 10.33 25.08
C PHE A 147 -3.49 10.80 26.37
N MET A 148 -3.33 12.08 26.70
CA MET A 148 -4.06 12.73 27.77
C MET A 148 -4.44 14.15 27.34
N SER A 149 -5.60 14.61 27.82
CA SER A 149 -6.04 15.98 27.63
C SER A 149 -6.43 16.64 28.95
N SER A 150 -6.22 17.96 29.05
CA SER A 150 -6.71 18.76 30.19
C SER A 150 -8.19 19.16 30.10
N THR A 151 -8.84 18.80 29.00
CA THR A 151 -10.28 18.97 28.69
C THR A 151 -10.84 17.72 28.01
N ASP A 152 -12.17 17.56 28.00
CA ASP A 152 -12.82 16.54 27.17
C ASP A 152 -12.71 16.96 25.70
N LEU A 153 -12.17 16.09 24.83
CA LEU A 153 -12.00 16.41 23.42
C LEU A 153 -11.99 15.15 22.54
N ARG A 154 -12.25 15.33 21.25
CA ARG A 154 -12.06 14.30 20.22
C ARG A 154 -10.69 14.48 19.57
N VAL A 155 -9.91 13.41 19.47
CA VAL A 155 -8.62 13.43 18.77
C VAL A 155 -8.81 13.15 17.29
N ARG A 156 -8.20 13.98 16.46
CA ARG A 156 -8.23 13.95 15.00
C ARG A 156 -6.82 13.89 14.43
N LEU A 157 -6.66 13.22 13.28
CA LEU A 157 -5.43 13.26 12.50
C LEU A 157 -5.49 14.39 11.45
N THR A 158 -4.49 15.27 11.39
CA THR A 158 -4.53 16.43 10.47
C THR A 158 -3.91 16.13 9.10
N GLY A 159 -4.43 16.76 8.04
CA GLY A 159 -3.89 16.66 6.68
C GLY A 159 -2.50 17.29 6.49
N GLN A 160 -1.86 17.01 5.34
CA GLN A 160 -0.41 17.13 5.12
C GLN A 160 0.22 18.53 5.27
N ASP A 161 -0.51 19.62 5.05
CA ASP A 161 0.06 20.98 5.05
C ASP A 161 0.00 21.70 6.41
N GLY A 162 -0.64 21.10 7.42
CA GLY A 162 -0.79 21.71 8.75
C GLY A 162 -1.33 23.15 8.73
N ASP A 163 -1.25 23.82 9.87
CA ASP A 163 -1.47 25.27 9.98
C ASP A 163 -0.13 25.95 10.29
N GLY A 164 0.09 27.15 9.73
CA GLY A 164 1.23 27.99 10.10
C GLY A 164 2.62 27.52 9.63
N GLY A 165 2.70 26.63 8.64
CA GLY A 165 3.98 26.13 8.09
C GLY A 165 4.55 24.90 8.78
N ALA A 166 3.82 24.29 9.72
CA ALA A 166 4.15 22.99 10.29
C ALA A 166 3.68 21.85 9.37
N SER A 167 4.49 20.79 9.24
CA SER A 167 4.08 19.60 8.46
C SER A 167 2.98 18.83 9.19
N GLY A 168 1.91 18.46 8.48
CA GLY A 168 0.87 17.60 9.01
C GLY A 168 1.20 16.12 8.90
N THR A 169 0.16 15.29 8.85
CA THR A 169 0.36 13.84 8.70
C THR A 169 0.72 13.49 7.27
N ARG A 170 1.85 12.81 7.08
CA ARG A 170 2.30 12.35 5.76
C ARG A 170 3.33 11.23 5.82
N PHE A 171 3.33 10.42 4.79
CA PHE A 171 4.48 9.62 4.40
C PHE A 171 5.34 10.39 3.39
N SER A 172 6.65 10.26 3.44
CA SER A 172 7.54 10.87 2.43
C SER A 172 8.71 9.96 2.11
N SER A 173 9.20 10.05 0.88
CA SER A 173 10.34 9.29 0.38
C SER A 173 10.85 9.92 -0.91
N ASP A 174 12.15 9.80 -1.17
CA ASP A 174 12.73 10.13 -2.47
C ASP A 174 12.41 9.07 -3.53
N THR A 175 11.89 7.91 -3.12
CA THR A 175 11.49 6.83 -4.01
C THR A 175 10.02 6.96 -4.36
N GLN A 176 9.74 7.14 -5.66
CA GLN A 176 8.39 7.23 -6.17
C GLN A 176 7.57 5.98 -5.78
N GLY A 177 6.33 6.21 -5.34
CA GLY A 177 5.41 5.14 -4.94
C GLY A 177 5.59 4.66 -3.50
N MET A 178 6.71 4.95 -2.83
CA MET A 178 6.94 4.50 -1.44
C MET A 178 5.90 5.08 -0.49
N ALA A 179 5.71 6.40 -0.50
CA ALA A 179 4.72 7.05 0.36
C ALA A 179 3.30 6.52 0.09
N SER A 180 2.94 6.32 -1.18
CA SER A 180 1.66 5.77 -1.62
C SER A 180 1.41 4.33 -1.17
N ALA A 181 2.46 3.50 -1.07
CA ALA A 181 2.34 2.12 -0.63
C ALA A 181 2.28 1.96 0.90
N MET A 182 2.49 3.03 1.67
CA MET A 182 2.47 2.95 3.13
C MET A 182 1.05 3.13 3.70
N ARG A 183 0.85 2.58 4.89
CA ARG A 183 -0.36 2.76 5.70
C ARG A 183 0.03 2.94 7.16
N MET A 184 -0.84 3.60 7.91
CA MET A 184 -0.77 3.59 9.37
C MET A 184 -2.16 3.42 9.96
N SER A 185 -2.23 2.80 11.13
CA SER A 185 -3.48 2.64 11.85
C SER A 185 -3.34 3.06 13.31
N PHE A 186 -4.46 3.51 13.87
CA PHE A 186 -4.65 3.84 15.27
C PHE A 186 -5.78 2.99 15.80
N THR A 187 -5.54 2.19 16.83
CA THR A 187 -6.55 1.32 17.44
C THR A 187 -6.77 1.72 18.89
N ALA A 188 -8.01 2.08 19.22
CA ALA A 188 -8.48 2.38 20.56
C ALA A 188 -9.96 2.03 20.68
N ASP A 189 -10.43 1.71 21.88
CA ASP A 189 -11.85 1.45 22.16
C ASP A 189 -12.51 0.38 21.26
N GLY A 190 -11.71 -0.60 20.79
CA GLY A 190 -12.16 -1.66 19.89
C GLY A 190 -12.38 -1.23 18.43
N HIS A 191 -12.08 0.02 18.09
CA HIS A 191 -12.16 0.55 16.73
C HIS A 191 -10.76 0.85 16.17
N THR A 192 -10.61 0.79 14.85
CA THR A 192 -9.35 1.07 14.15
C THR A 192 -9.52 2.11 13.05
N TRP A 193 -8.77 3.20 13.13
CA TRP A 193 -8.71 4.24 12.10
C TRP A 193 -7.46 4.03 11.26
N VAL A 194 -7.63 3.90 9.95
CA VAL A 194 -6.54 3.57 9.01
C VAL A 194 -6.34 4.72 8.04
N TYR A 195 -5.18 5.36 8.13
CA TYR A 195 -4.78 6.38 7.19
C TYR A 195 -4.17 5.73 5.93
N ASN A 196 -4.82 6.02 4.81
CA ASN A 196 -4.41 5.66 3.46
C ASN A 196 -4.04 6.93 2.66
N PRO A 197 -2.75 7.13 2.32
CA PRO A 197 -2.29 8.31 1.60
C PRO A 197 -2.81 8.40 0.16
N ASN A 198 -3.28 7.30 -0.43
CA ASN A 198 -3.84 7.31 -1.80
C ASN A 198 -5.28 7.83 -1.86
N GLY A 199 -5.82 8.29 -0.73
CA GLY A 199 -7.23 8.63 -0.64
C GLY A 199 -8.11 7.37 -0.60
N GLY A 200 -9.38 7.57 -0.25
CA GLY A 200 -10.38 6.52 -0.29
C GLY A 200 -10.30 5.52 0.87
N GLY A 201 -11.51 5.14 1.29
CA GLY A 201 -11.75 4.17 2.34
C GLY A 201 -13.22 4.22 2.74
N GLY A 202 -13.76 3.06 3.08
CA GLY A 202 -15.09 2.92 3.68
C GLY A 202 -14.94 2.48 5.12
N SER A 203 -16.00 2.64 5.91
CA SER A 203 -16.07 1.96 7.20
C SER A 203 -16.57 0.53 6.97
N SER A 204 -15.85 -0.45 7.50
CA SER A 204 -16.23 -1.86 7.46
C SER A 204 -15.96 -2.48 8.82
N GLY A 205 -17.00 -3.06 9.43
CA GLY A 205 -16.92 -3.56 10.81
C GLY A 205 -16.46 -2.47 11.77
N SER A 206 -15.42 -2.76 12.55
CA SER A 206 -14.81 -1.86 13.53
C SER A 206 -13.60 -1.09 12.97
N ALA A 207 -13.57 -0.85 11.66
CA ALA A 207 -12.50 -0.09 11.03
C ALA A 207 -13.02 1.01 10.12
N THR A 208 -12.36 2.16 10.18
CA THR A 208 -12.57 3.31 9.30
C THR A 208 -11.31 3.56 8.52
N VAL A 209 -11.34 3.34 7.21
CA VAL A 209 -10.23 3.71 6.32
C VAL A 209 -10.52 5.10 5.76
N PHE A 210 -9.52 5.98 5.78
CA PHE A 210 -9.65 7.34 5.29
C PHE A 210 -8.35 7.82 4.66
N GLY A 211 -8.46 8.81 3.78
CA GLY A 211 -7.32 9.59 3.32
C GLY A 211 -7.50 11.05 3.72
N LEU A 212 -6.40 11.79 3.63
CA LEU A 212 -6.35 13.21 3.93
C LEU A 212 -5.77 13.92 2.72
N ASP A 213 -6.50 14.90 2.20
CA ASP A 213 -5.98 15.82 1.22
C ASP A 213 -4.97 16.77 1.89
N SER A 214 -4.20 17.49 1.06
CA SER A 214 -3.22 18.45 1.53
C SER A 214 -3.87 19.50 2.43
N GLY A 215 -3.51 19.50 3.72
CA GLY A 215 -3.99 20.48 4.70
C GLY A 215 -5.45 20.31 5.14
N VAL A 216 -6.14 19.23 4.76
CA VAL A 216 -7.57 19.05 5.08
C VAL A 216 -7.76 17.83 5.97
N ALA A 217 -8.21 18.07 7.20
CA ALA A 217 -8.82 17.02 8.01
C ALA A 217 -10.29 16.81 7.61
N ASN A 218 -10.83 15.63 7.87
CA ASN A 218 -12.23 15.30 7.60
C ASN A 218 -12.85 14.48 8.75
N ALA A 219 -14.17 14.31 8.76
CA ALA A 219 -14.85 13.58 9.83
C ALA A 219 -14.39 12.12 9.99
N ALA A 220 -13.87 11.48 8.93
CA ALA A 220 -13.35 10.12 9.03
C ALA A 220 -11.97 10.05 9.72
N SER A 221 -11.30 11.20 9.84
CA SER A 221 -10.08 11.37 10.63
C SER A 221 -10.34 11.74 12.09
N ASP A 222 -11.60 11.82 12.52
CA ASP A 222 -12.00 11.96 13.93
C ASP A 222 -11.95 10.57 14.54
N MET A 223 -10.96 10.35 15.39
CA MET A 223 -10.62 9.02 15.86
C MET A 223 -11.34 8.72 17.16
N PHE A 224 -10.75 9.07 18.29
CA PHE A 224 -11.22 8.65 19.61
C PHE A 224 -11.43 9.85 20.53
N ASP A 225 -12.29 9.67 21.52
CA ASP A 225 -12.53 10.67 22.57
C ASP A 225 -11.51 10.55 23.68
N LEU A 226 -11.13 11.68 24.25
CA LEU A 226 -10.40 11.78 25.51
C LEU A 226 -11.32 12.36 26.56
N ILE A 227 -11.27 11.73 27.74
CA ILE A 227 -11.83 12.29 28.96
C ILE A 227 -10.70 13.06 29.63
N LYS A 228 -11.04 14.24 30.16
CA LYS A 228 -10.11 15.08 30.91
C LYS A 228 -9.31 14.28 31.93
N ASP A 229 -8.01 14.56 31.99
CA ASP A 229 -7.04 14.03 32.95
C ASP A 229 -7.04 12.49 33.03
N THR A 230 -7.39 11.82 31.93
CA THR A 230 -7.44 10.36 31.83
C THR A 230 -6.52 9.89 30.71
N ASP A 231 -5.63 8.96 31.03
CA ASP A 231 -4.79 8.30 30.03
C ASP A 231 -5.64 7.47 29.05
N LYS A 232 -5.28 7.54 27.77
CA LYS A 232 -5.81 6.66 26.74
C LYS A 232 -4.68 6.00 25.95
N PRO A 233 -4.50 4.68 26.06
CA PRO A 233 -3.57 3.94 25.20
C PRO A 233 -4.15 3.75 23.81
N VAL A 234 -3.33 4.00 22.80
CA VAL A 234 -3.65 3.86 21.38
C VAL A 234 -2.56 3.05 20.72
N ALA A 235 -2.91 1.89 20.17
CA ALA A 235 -1.97 1.07 19.43
C ALA A 235 -1.76 1.67 18.03
N VAL A 236 -0.51 2.01 17.71
CA VAL A 236 -0.09 2.55 16.41
C VAL A 236 0.61 1.45 15.64
N ARG A 237 0.20 1.25 14.38
CA ARG A 237 0.88 0.35 13.45
C ARG A 237 1.21 1.07 12.16
N ILE A 238 2.41 0.83 11.62
CA ILE A 238 2.86 1.41 10.35
C ILE A 238 3.41 0.28 9.49
N TRP A 239 2.93 0.16 8.26
CA TRP A 239 3.34 -0.91 7.37
C TRP A 239 3.45 -0.47 5.92
N LEU A 240 4.11 -1.32 5.14
CA LEU A 240 4.13 -1.26 3.68
C LEU A 240 3.06 -2.23 3.16
N GLU A 241 2.00 -1.70 2.55
CA GLU A 241 0.87 -2.49 2.06
C GLU A 241 1.26 -3.25 0.80
N GLY A 242 1.47 -4.56 0.95
CA GLY A 242 1.94 -5.43 -0.13
C GLY A 242 0.94 -5.61 -1.27
N THR A 243 -0.35 -5.35 -1.03
CA THR A 243 -1.37 -5.35 -2.08
C THR A 243 -1.52 -4.01 -2.79
N ASP A 244 -0.82 -2.96 -2.34
CA ASP A 244 -0.91 -1.63 -2.95
C ASP A 244 -0.26 -1.61 -4.34
N PRO A 245 -0.89 -0.94 -5.32
CA PRO A 245 -0.33 -0.79 -6.65
C PRO A 245 1.08 -0.23 -6.78
N ASN A 246 1.50 0.55 -5.79
CA ASN A 246 2.80 1.19 -5.77
C ASN A 246 3.85 0.34 -5.03
N CYS A 247 3.45 -0.77 -4.39
CA CYS A 247 4.34 -1.69 -3.69
C CYS A 247 5.13 -2.57 -4.67
N THR A 248 6.03 -1.93 -5.41
CA THR A 248 6.85 -2.57 -6.45
C THR A 248 8.29 -2.77 -5.98
N ASN A 249 9.09 -3.49 -6.78
CA ASN A 249 10.51 -3.74 -6.51
C ASN A 249 11.36 -2.48 -6.39
N MET A 250 10.87 -1.35 -6.92
CA MET A 250 11.55 -0.06 -6.80
C MET A 250 11.64 0.42 -5.35
N LEU A 251 10.77 -0.09 -4.46
CA LEU A 251 10.76 0.29 -3.05
C LEU A 251 11.88 -0.39 -2.24
N LYS A 252 12.58 -1.37 -2.81
CA LYS A 252 13.63 -2.13 -2.12
C LYS A 252 14.76 -1.22 -1.64
N GLY A 253 14.96 -1.17 -0.33
CA GLY A 253 15.94 -0.31 0.33
C GLY A 253 15.60 1.18 0.27
N ALA A 254 14.40 1.55 -0.17
CA ALA A 254 13.95 2.93 -0.18
C ALA A 254 13.96 3.49 1.24
N ASN A 255 14.34 4.76 1.35
CA ASN A 255 14.23 5.49 2.61
C ASN A 255 12.85 6.09 2.71
N TYR A 256 12.23 6.04 3.87
CA TYR A 256 10.98 6.74 4.12
C TYR A 256 11.03 7.54 5.42
N SER A 257 10.18 8.56 5.48
CA SER A 257 9.87 9.29 6.70
C SER A 257 8.37 9.31 6.95
N VAL A 258 8.01 9.39 8.22
CA VAL A 258 6.62 9.49 8.65
C VAL A 258 6.51 10.71 9.57
N SER A 259 5.52 11.55 9.29
CA SER A 259 5.08 12.61 10.19
C SER A 259 3.64 12.31 10.56
N MET A 260 3.31 12.45 11.84
CA MET A 260 1.94 12.34 12.35
C MET A 260 1.64 13.60 13.15
N ARG A 261 0.51 14.24 12.85
CA ARG A 261 0.03 15.39 13.60
C ARG A 261 -1.39 15.17 14.07
N PHE A 262 -1.59 15.32 15.36
CA PHE A 262 -2.88 15.20 16.01
C PHE A 262 -3.43 16.56 16.38
N GLU A 263 -4.74 16.70 16.32
CA GLU A 263 -5.49 17.84 16.80
C GLU A 263 -6.60 17.37 17.73
N GLY A 264 -6.85 18.13 18.79
CA GLY A 264 -7.97 17.95 19.69
C GLY A 264 -9.06 18.93 19.31
N ILE A 265 -10.26 18.43 19.04
CA ILE A 265 -11.43 19.25 18.73
C ILE A 265 -12.44 19.11 19.87
N GLU A 266 -12.92 20.25 20.38
CA GLU A 266 -14.02 20.25 21.34
C GLU A 266 -15.28 19.69 20.67
N GLU A 267 -16.02 18.83 21.37
CA GLU A 267 -17.35 18.41 20.88
C GLU A 267 -18.29 19.63 20.90
N GLN A 268 -18.89 19.95 19.75
CA GLN A 268 -19.91 21.01 19.62
C GLN A 268 -21.29 20.55 20.11
#